data_AF-A0A5D0NX84-F1
#
_entry.id   AF-A0A5D0NX84-F1
#
_cell.length_a   1.000
_cell.length_b   1.000
_cell.length_c   1.000
_cell.angle_alpha   90.00
_cell.angle_beta   90.00
_cell.angle_gamma   90.00
#
_symmetry.space_group_name_H-M   'P 1'
#
loop_
_entity.id
_entity.type
_entity.pdbx_description
1 polymer ?
#
loop_
_entity_poly.entity_id
_entity_poly.type
_entity_poly.pdbx_seq_one_letter_code
_entity_poly.pdbx_strand_id
1 'polypeptide(L)'
;MNPAHLDYDVLADLAEGMLEDDEAASVNAHLDTCADCRERSADLADVSRILAEAPVPSMPAELAERIDTAIAAESLNSATVASLAERRGRRHWRILSAAAAAVVVLGGGAAVGSLALDDADGGHGQAATPPQDNARPRTAEGMAPNAAPAAPAFEVARSGTHYRAGTLAAQVGAVAADGSAKRGLSASPDARLRECVLGVVGERKPVLVDQADYEGGPATVIAVRGDQTGKLTVWVVGPECSAANQHVLKKIDNA
;
A
#
# COMPACT_ATOMS: atom_id res chain seq x y z
N MET A 1 8.25 -2.48 15.03
CA MET A 1 9.50 -1.71 15.04
C MET A 1 10.37 -2.15 16.20
N ASN A 2 11.46 -2.86 15.94
CA ASN A 2 12.52 -3.05 16.92
C ASN A 2 13.25 -1.70 17.05
N PRO A 3 13.31 -1.05 18.21
CA PRO A 3 13.73 0.36 18.31
C PRO A 3 15.19 0.64 17.90
N ALA A 4 15.98 -0.38 17.60
CA ALA A 4 17.39 -0.25 17.26
C ALA A 4 17.67 -0.17 15.74
N HIS A 5 16.83 -0.76 14.88
CA HIS A 5 17.10 -0.87 13.44
C HIS A 5 15.82 -0.76 12.62
N LEU A 6 15.96 -0.29 11.39
CA LEU A 6 14.88 -0.23 10.42
C LEU A 6 14.55 -1.62 9.87
N ASP A 7 13.30 -1.78 9.46
CA ASP A 7 12.81 -2.97 8.77
C ASP A 7 13.27 -2.98 7.30
N TYR A 8 13.33 -4.17 6.69
CA TYR A 8 13.69 -4.31 5.29
C TYR A 8 12.67 -3.65 4.37
N ASP A 9 11.37 -3.67 4.73
CA ASP A 9 10.33 -3.02 3.93
C ASP A 9 10.57 -1.51 3.79
N VAL A 10 10.90 -0.84 4.90
CA VAL A 10 11.20 0.62 4.90
C VAL A 10 12.46 0.93 4.11
N LEU A 11 13.49 0.06 4.19
CA LEU A 11 14.72 0.23 3.40
C LEU A 11 14.48 -0.02 1.90
N ALA A 12 13.60 -0.95 1.55
CA ALA A 12 13.20 -1.22 0.17
C ALA A 12 12.38 -0.06 -0.40
N ASP A 13 11.40 0.43 0.36
CA ASP A 13 10.59 1.60 -0.03
C ASP A 13 11.47 2.85 -0.21
N LEU A 14 12.50 3.04 0.63
CA LEU A 14 13.48 4.11 0.42
C LEU A 14 14.26 3.90 -0.90
N ALA A 15 14.73 2.68 -1.16
CA ALA A 15 15.53 2.37 -2.34
C ALA A 15 14.74 2.54 -3.65
N GLU A 16 13.46 2.21 -3.64
CA GLU A 16 12.54 2.36 -4.77
C GLU A 16 11.91 3.78 -4.87
N GLY A 17 12.26 4.69 -3.94
CA GLY A 17 11.75 6.06 -3.93
C GLY A 17 10.24 6.15 -3.65
N MET A 18 9.71 5.21 -2.87
CA MET A 18 8.29 5.10 -2.54
C MET A 18 7.90 5.81 -1.24
N LEU A 19 8.87 6.24 -0.44
CA LEU A 19 8.63 7.00 0.79
C LEU A 19 8.31 8.46 0.50
N GLU A 20 7.47 9.05 1.34
CA GLU A 20 7.25 10.50 1.37
C GLU A 20 8.53 11.24 1.79
N ASP A 21 8.67 12.50 1.37
CA ASP A 21 9.92 13.28 1.53
C ASP A 21 10.40 13.37 2.99
N ASP A 22 9.49 13.50 3.95
CA ASP A 22 9.80 13.61 5.38
C ASP A 22 10.22 12.27 5.99
N GLU A 23 9.56 11.18 5.59
CA GLU A 23 9.93 9.83 6.00
C GLU A 23 11.28 9.41 5.42
N ALA A 24 11.51 9.68 4.13
CA ALA A 24 12.80 9.44 3.49
C ALA A 24 13.93 10.22 4.18
N ALA A 25 13.71 11.48 4.55
CA ALA A 25 14.70 12.27 5.29
C ALA A 25 15.01 11.65 6.67
N SER A 26 13.99 11.18 7.39
CA SER A 26 14.14 10.50 8.69
C SER A 26 14.93 9.20 8.57
N VAL A 27 14.60 8.36 7.58
CA VAL A 27 15.30 7.11 7.29
C VAL A 27 16.76 7.37 6.93
N ASN A 28 17.04 8.34 6.05
CA ASN A 28 18.40 8.71 5.69
C ASN A 28 19.22 9.19 6.91
N ALA A 29 18.63 9.98 7.80
CA ALA A 29 19.29 10.41 9.03
C ALA A 29 19.63 9.23 9.97
N HIS A 30 18.81 8.18 9.99
CA HIS A 30 19.13 6.94 10.70
C HIS A 30 20.30 6.20 10.02
N LEU A 31 20.28 6.10 8.69
CA LEU A 31 21.35 5.47 7.92
C LEU A 31 22.70 6.17 8.11
N ASP A 32 22.74 7.49 8.32
CA ASP A 32 23.98 8.22 8.61
C ASP A 32 24.66 7.74 9.92
N THR A 33 23.88 7.25 10.88
CA THR A 33 24.36 6.90 12.22
C THR A 33 24.41 5.40 12.51
N CYS A 34 23.72 4.56 11.74
CA CYS A 34 23.64 3.11 11.95
C CYS A 34 24.36 2.32 10.85
N ALA A 35 25.50 1.70 11.18
CA ALA A 35 26.28 0.89 10.24
C ALA A 35 25.52 -0.35 9.74
N ASP A 36 24.81 -1.05 10.61
CA ASP A 36 24.07 -2.27 10.26
C ASP A 36 22.93 -1.98 9.28
N CYS A 37 22.22 -0.85 9.45
CA CYS A 37 21.18 -0.46 8.51
C CYS A 37 21.75 -0.03 7.15
N ARG A 38 22.95 0.56 7.11
CA ARG A 38 23.65 0.83 5.83
C ARG A 38 24.06 -0.46 5.13
N GLU A 39 24.56 -1.45 5.86
CA GLU A 39 24.92 -2.76 5.30
C GLU A 39 23.69 -3.42 4.67
N ARG A 40 22.55 -3.47 5.40
CA ARG A 40 21.29 -4.00 4.86
C ARG A 40 20.78 -3.26 3.63
N SER A 41 20.90 -1.92 3.62
CA SER A 41 20.52 -1.11 2.46
C SER A 41 21.43 -1.41 1.24
N ALA A 42 22.73 -1.62 1.47
CA ALA A 42 23.67 -2.02 0.43
C ALA A 42 23.37 -3.42 -0.13
N ASP A 43 23.02 -4.39 0.73
CA ASP A 43 22.62 -5.74 0.31
C ASP A 43 21.41 -5.70 -0.64
N LEU A 44 20.41 -4.86 -0.34
CA LEU A 44 19.25 -4.66 -1.23
C LEU A 44 19.66 -4.06 -2.59
N ALA A 45 20.51 -3.02 -2.58
CA ALA A 45 21.00 -2.40 -3.80
C ALA A 45 21.80 -3.38 -4.68
N ASP A 46 22.56 -4.29 -4.07
CA ASP A 46 23.32 -5.31 -4.77
C ASP A 46 22.42 -6.32 -5.50
N VAL A 47 21.29 -6.71 -4.89
CA VAL A 47 20.31 -7.59 -5.55
C VAL A 47 19.74 -6.90 -6.80
N SER A 48 19.33 -5.63 -6.70
CA SER A 48 18.80 -4.87 -7.84
C SER A 48 19.84 -4.71 -8.95
N ARG A 49 21.11 -4.51 -8.61
CA ARG A 49 22.23 -4.48 -9.56
C ARG A 49 22.40 -5.80 -10.30
N ILE A 50 22.40 -6.92 -9.58
CA ILE A 50 22.52 -8.26 -10.18
C ILE A 50 21.35 -8.53 -11.14
N LEU A 51 20.14 -8.13 -10.78
CA LEU A 51 18.97 -8.28 -11.65
C LEU A 51 19.03 -7.39 -12.88
N ALA A 52 19.61 -6.19 -12.77
CA ALA A 52 19.81 -5.28 -13.91
C ALA A 52 20.82 -5.81 -14.95
N GLU A 53 21.74 -6.70 -14.53
CA GLU A 53 22.70 -7.37 -15.43
C GLU A 53 22.05 -8.51 -16.24
N ALA A 54 20.81 -8.90 -15.93
CA ALA A 54 20.13 -9.97 -16.64
C ALA A 54 19.88 -9.61 -18.12
N PRO A 55 20.03 -10.56 -19.06
CA PRO A 55 19.76 -10.31 -20.48
C PRO A 55 18.33 -9.82 -20.71
N VAL A 56 18.20 -8.62 -21.29
CA VAL A 56 16.90 -8.05 -21.63
C VAL A 56 16.42 -8.68 -22.95
N PRO A 57 15.20 -9.25 -23.01
CA PRO A 57 14.65 -9.75 -24.27
C PRO A 57 14.48 -8.60 -25.26
N SER A 58 14.66 -8.88 -26.55
CA SER A 58 14.46 -7.88 -27.60
C SER A 58 13.01 -7.37 -27.61
N MET A 59 12.83 -6.06 -27.64
CA MET A 59 11.52 -5.44 -27.79
C MET A 59 10.86 -5.86 -29.11
N PRO A 60 9.56 -6.24 -29.12
CA PRO A 60 8.84 -6.51 -30.36
C PRO A 60 8.82 -5.30 -31.30
N ALA A 61 9.06 -5.53 -32.60
CA ALA A 61 9.18 -4.45 -33.58
C ALA A 61 7.91 -3.58 -33.70
N GLU A 62 6.73 -4.20 -33.64
CA GLU A 62 5.44 -3.48 -33.68
C GLU A 62 5.26 -2.55 -32.48
N LEU A 63 5.75 -2.94 -31.30
CA LEU A 63 5.72 -2.09 -30.11
C LEU A 63 6.69 -0.91 -30.27
N ALA A 64 7.91 -1.16 -30.75
CA ALA A 64 8.89 -0.11 -31.00
C ALA A 64 8.36 0.94 -31.99
N GLU A 65 7.77 0.50 -33.11
CA GLU A 65 7.17 1.39 -34.11
C GLU A 65 6.02 2.22 -33.53
N ARG A 66 5.17 1.62 -32.68
CA ARG A 66 4.09 2.34 -32.00
C ARG A 66 4.59 3.39 -31.02
N ILE A 67 5.71 3.14 -30.35
CA ILE A 67 6.35 4.11 -29.45
C ILE A 67 6.96 5.24 -30.28
N ASP A 68 7.72 4.92 -31.33
CA ASP A 68 8.36 5.91 -32.20
C ASP A 68 7.34 6.83 -32.88
N THR A 69 6.23 6.27 -33.36
CA THR A 69 5.12 7.05 -33.95
C THR A 69 4.44 7.95 -32.92
N ALA A 70 4.21 7.48 -31.69
CA ALA A 70 3.66 8.30 -30.61
C ALA A 70 4.58 9.45 -30.22
N ILE A 71 5.90 9.18 -30.10
CA ILE A 71 6.91 10.21 -29.80
C ILE A 71 6.98 11.23 -30.94
N ALA A 72 6.97 10.78 -32.20
CA ALA A 72 6.96 11.68 -33.35
C ALA A 72 5.72 12.59 -33.36
N ALA A 73 4.53 12.03 -33.10
CA ALA A 73 3.30 12.81 -33.02
C ALA A 73 3.33 13.84 -31.88
N GLU A 74 3.81 13.46 -30.68
CA GLU A 74 3.93 14.38 -29.56
C GLU A 74 4.98 15.47 -29.82
N SER A 75 6.07 15.15 -30.52
CA SER A 75 7.09 16.14 -30.91
C SER A 75 6.57 17.21 -31.87
N LEU A 76 5.55 16.88 -32.69
CA LEU A 76 4.89 17.84 -33.57
C LEU A 76 3.85 18.69 -32.83
N ASN A 77 3.27 18.16 -31.75
CA ASN A 77 2.22 18.83 -30.96
C ASN A 77 2.79 19.67 -29.80
N SER A 78 3.93 19.28 -29.26
CA SER A 78 4.65 20.04 -28.23
C SER A 78 5.33 21.27 -28.85
N ALA A 79 5.14 22.44 -28.23
CA ALA A 79 5.74 23.68 -28.70
C ALA A 79 7.27 23.53 -28.77
N THR A 80 7.88 23.95 -29.89
CA THR A 80 9.33 23.87 -30.14
C THR A 80 10.12 24.14 -28.86
N VAL A 81 10.89 23.16 -28.41
CA VAL A 81 11.76 23.27 -27.23
C VAL A 81 12.76 24.40 -27.51
N ALA A 82 12.43 25.61 -27.10
CA ALA A 82 13.32 26.75 -27.25
C ALA A 82 14.56 26.46 -26.42
N SER A 83 15.73 26.46 -27.06
CA SER A 83 16.98 26.20 -26.37
C SER A 83 17.11 27.14 -25.16
N LEU A 84 17.51 26.59 -24.01
CA LEU A 84 17.71 27.39 -22.80
C LEU A 84 18.79 28.48 -23.02
N ALA A 85 19.67 28.27 -23.99
CA ALA A 85 20.64 29.25 -24.48
C ALA A 85 19.96 30.47 -25.15
N GLU A 86 18.99 30.25 -26.05
CA GLU A 86 18.25 31.34 -26.70
C GLU A 86 17.32 32.09 -25.73
N ARG A 87 16.73 31.40 -24.75
CA ARG A 87 15.98 32.08 -23.67
C ARG A 87 16.89 32.96 -22.80
N ARG A 88 18.11 32.53 -22.49
CA ARG A 88 19.09 33.34 -21.72
C ARG A 88 19.54 34.59 -22.48
N GLY A 89 19.85 34.47 -23.77
CA GLY A 89 20.25 35.62 -24.60
C GLY A 89 19.14 36.68 -24.73
N ARG A 90 17.89 36.23 -24.90
CA ARG A 90 16.72 37.12 -25.05
C ARG A 90 16.35 37.83 -23.73
N ARG A 91 16.62 37.23 -22.57
CA ARG A 91 16.42 37.86 -21.24
C ARG A 91 17.46 38.94 -20.96
N HIS A 92 18.74 38.70 -21.27
CA HIS A 92 19.80 39.69 -21.08
C HIS A 92 19.55 40.97 -21.90
N TRP A 93 19.06 40.84 -23.14
CA TRP A 93 18.74 42.00 -23.98
C TRP A 93 17.53 42.81 -23.49
N ARG A 94 16.50 42.13 -22.92
CA ARG A 94 15.36 42.81 -22.29
C ARG A 94 15.73 43.59 -21.02
N ILE A 95 16.77 43.17 -20.31
CA ILE A 95 17.26 43.89 -19.11
C ILE A 95 18.05 45.15 -19.51
N LEU A 96 18.63 45.20 -20.72
CA LEU A 96 19.33 46.38 -21.24
C LEU A 96 18.39 47.46 -21.81
N SER A 97 17.09 47.18 -21.98
CA SER A 97 16.10 48.16 -22.49
C SER A 97 15.41 48.99 -21.40
N ALA A 98 15.74 48.82 -20.11
CA ALA A 98 15.11 49.53 -19.00
C ALA A 98 15.77 50.88 -18.64
N ALA A 99 16.81 51.32 -19.36
CA ALA A 99 17.59 52.52 -19.03
C ALA A 99 17.38 53.73 -19.96
N ALA A 100 16.30 53.76 -20.76
CA ALA A 100 15.98 54.89 -21.63
C ALA A 100 14.55 55.42 -21.40
N ALA A 101 14.28 55.91 -20.19
CA ALA A 101 13.10 56.73 -19.91
C ALA A 101 13.41 57.71 -18.77
N ALA A 102 14.30 58.66 -19.05
CA ALA A 102 14.42 59.89 -18.28
C ALA A 102 14.57 61.04 -19.28
N VAL A 103 13.90 62.18 -19.00
CA VAL A 103 13.80 63.45 -19.78
C VAL A 103 12.60 63.43 -20.77
N VAL A 104 11.53 64.24 -20.71
CA VAL A 104 11.20 65.51 -20.00
C VAL A 104 9.66 65.71 -19.87
N VAL A 105 9.32 66.49 -18.83
CA VAL A 105 8.04 67.07 -18.36
C VAL A 105 7.20 67.78 -19.43
N LEU A 106 5.86 67.63 -19.37
CA LEU A 106 4.83 68.71 -19.32
C LEU A 106 3.40 68.16 -19.55
N GLY A 107 2.52 68.28 -18.54
CA GLY A 107 1.08 68.54 -18.75
C GLY A 107 0.07 67.43 -18.47
N GLY A 108 -0.45 67.38 -17.23
CA GLY A 108 -1.90 67.35 -16.92
C GLY A 108 -2.73 66.08 -17.15
N GLY A 109 -3.48 65.68 -16.10
CA GLY A 109 -4.76 64.96 -16.27
C GLY A 109 -4.94 63.75 -15.37
N ALA A 110 -5.82 63.88 -14.38
CA ALA A 110 -6.12 62.91 -13.33
C ALA A 110 -7.04 61.77 -13.77
N ALA A 111 -6.90 60.59 -13.13
CA ALA A 111 -7.99 59.88 -12.43
C ALA A 111 -7.43 58.64 -11.70
N VAL A 112 -7.55 58.62 -10.38
CA VAL A 112 -7.22 57.50 -9.50
C VAL A 112 -8.49 56.65 -9.36
N GLY A 113 -8.44 55.38 -9.77
CA GLY A 113 -9.50 54.41 -9.55
C GLY A 113 -9.23 53.58 -8.29
N SER A 114 -10.03 53.76 -7.24
CA SER A 114 -10.01 53.00 -6.00
C SER A 114 -10.88 51.74 -6.10
N LEU A 115 -10.32 50.60 -5.67
CA LEU A 115 -11.01 49.36 -5.33
C LEU A 115 -11.34 49.34 -3.83
N ALA A 116 -12.60 49.08 -3.46
CA ALA A 116 -13.01 48.39 -2.21
C ALA A 116 -14.56 48.28 -2.17
N LEU A 117 -15.09 47.06 -2.38
CA LEU A 117 -15.69 46.15 -1.39
C LEU A 117 -17.22 46.29 -1.30
N ASP A 118 -17.93 45.32 -1.88
CA ASP A 118 -19.37 45.09 -1.69
C ASP A 118 -19.57 44.08 -0.55
N ASP A 119 -20.39 44.48 0.42
CA ASP A 119 -20.96 43.66 1.50
C ASP A 119 -22.41 43.32 1.08
N ALA A 120 -22.78 42.03 1.09
CA ALA A 120 -24.12 41.60 0.71
C ALA A 120 -24.78 40.86 1.88
N ASP A 121 -25.71 41.59 2.49
CA ASP A 121 -26.72 41.23 3.47
C ASP A 121 -27.58 40.02 3.04
N GLY A 122 -27.93 39.17 4.00
CA GLY A 122 -28.74 37.98 3.82
C GLY A 122 -29.83 37.85 4.88
N GLY A 123 -30.99 38.48 4.66
CA GLY A 123 -32.30 37.99 5.09
C GLY A 123 -32.88 37.12 3.96
N HIS A 124 -33.82 36.19 4.12
CA HIS A 124 -35.08 36.16 4.87
C HIS A 124 -35.50 34.66 4.94
N GLY A 125 -36.15 34.15 5.99
CA GLY A 125 -37.61 34.21 6.14
C GLY A 125 -38.16 32.81 6.47
N GLN A 126 -38.98 32.73 7.51
CA GLN A 126 -39.58 31.51 8.08
C GLN A 126 -40.92 31.16 7.40
N ALA A 127 -41.31 29.88 7.40
CA ALA A 127 -42.71 29.45 7.53
C ALA A 127 -42.80 27.98 7.99
N ALA A 128 -43.86 27.65 8.72
CA ALA A 128 -44.05 26.42 9.51
C ALA A 128 -45.14 25.47 8.95
N THR A 129 -44.88 24.14 9.10
CA THR A 129 -45.73 22.95 9.49
C THR A 129 -47.11 22.62 8.83
N PRO A 130 -47.72 21.41 9.05
CA PRO A 130 -47.34 19.98 8.82
C PRO A 130 -48.54 19.21 8.11
N PRO A 131 -48.88 17.91 8.36
CA PRO A 131 -48.18 16.62 8.57
C PRO A 131 -48.58 15.54 7.51
N GLN A 132 -48.01 14.31 7.52
CA GLN A 132 -48.75 13.03 7.39
C GLN A 132 -47.89 11.82 7.79
N ASP A 133 -48.57 10.90 8.49
CA ASP A 133 -48.13 9.64 9.07
C ASP A 133 -47.58 8.63 8.05
N ASN A 134 -46.70 7.72 8.50
CA ASN A 134 -46.89 6.30 8.20
C ASN A 134 -46.23 5.36 9.21
N ALA A 135 -47.00 4.33 9.52
CA ALA A 135 -46.88 3.33 10.55
C ALA A 135 -45.61 2.46 10.52
N ARG A 136 -45.16 2.12 11.73
CA ARG A 136 -44.38 0.91 12.04
C ARG A 136 -45.22 -0.36 11.80
N PRO A 137 -44.55 -1.52 11.63
CA PRO A 137 -44.79 -2.62 12.57
C PRO A 137 -43.52 -2.96 13.34
N ARG A 138 -43.66 -3.02 14.66
CA ARG A 138 -42.68 -3.62 15.58
C ARG A 138 -43.00 -5.11 15.67
N THR A 139 -42.09 -5.97 15.24
CA THR A 139 -41.97 -7.31 15.84
C THR A 139 -41.00 -7.19 17.01
N ALA A 140 -41.43 -7.74 18.14
CA ALA A 140 -40.78 -7.66 19.42
C ALA A 140 -40.52 -9.08 19.87
N GLU A 141 -39.32 -9.59 19.59
CA GLU A 141 -38.86 -10.86 20.15
C GLU A 141 -37.50 -10.67 20.82
N GLY A 142 -37.52 -10.73 22.15
CA GLY A 142 -36.45 -11.32 22.94
C GLY A 142 -35.21 -10.46 23.21
N MET A 143 -35.30 -9.62 24.25
CA MET A 143 -34.12 -9.17 25.00
C MET A 143 -33.47 -10.39 25.68
N ALA A 144 -32.47 -10.98 25.02
CA ALA A 144 -31.49 -11.84 25.69
C ALA A 144 -30.40 -10.93 26.32
N PRO A 145 -29.83 -11.28 27.48
CA PRO A 145 -28.70 -10.55 28.02
C PRO A 145 -27.56 -10.61 27.01
N ASN A 146 -26.79 -9.51 26.88
CA ASN A 146 -25.60 -9.41 26.06
C ASN A 146 -24.65 -10.59 26.33
N ALA A 147 -24.80 -11.68 25.57
CA ALA A 147 -23.76 -12.67 25.44
C ALA A 147 -22.69 -11.99 24.58
N ALA A 148 -21.53 -11.71 25.18
CA ALA A 148 -20.36 -11.36 24.39
C ALA A 148 -20.24 -12.40 23.25
N PRO A 149 -19.98 -11.98 21.99
CA PRO A 149 -19.75 -12.95 20.94
C PRO A 149 -18.70 -13.94 21.43
N ALA A 150 -18.99 -15.24 21.32
CA ALA A 150 -18.04 -16.27 21.70
C ALA A 150 -16.70 -15.96 21.01
N ALA A 151 -15.62 -15.91 21.80
CA ALA A 151 -14.29 -15.63 21.27
C ALA A 151 -14.03 -16.58 20.08
N PRO A 152 -13.46 -16.09 18.97
CA PRO A 152 -13.24 -16.92 17.81
C PRO A 152 -12.35 -18.11 18.18
N ALA A 153 -12.64 -19.27 17.59
CA ALA A 153 -11.93 -20.53 17.91
C ALA A 153 -10.42 -20.44 17.61
N PHE A 154 -10.03 -19.52 16.74
CA PHE A 154 -8.68 -19.16 16.35
C PHE A 154 -8.66 -17.75 15.74
N GLU A 155 -7.49 -17.12 15.70
CA GLU A 155 -7.26 -15.85 15.02
C GLU A 155 -6.62 -16.10 13.64
N VAL A 156 -6.86 -15.18 12.69
CA VAL A 156 -6.26 -15.23 11.35
C VAL A 156 -5.12 -14.23 11.28
N ALA A 157 -3.91 -14.73 11.03
CA ALA A 157 -2.74 -13.92 10.74
C ALA A 157 -2.73 -13.50 9.26
N ARG A 158 -2.07 -12.38 8.98
CA ARG A 158 -1.65 -11.96 7.63
C ARG A 158 -0.17 -11.66 7.70
N SER A 159 0.63 -12.71 7.65
CA SER A 159 2.07 -12.58 7.87
C SER A 159 2.81 -11.90 6.72
N GLY A 160 2.21 -11.83 5.53
CA GLY A 160 2.92 -11.43 4.30
C GLY A 160 3.93 -12.47 3.81
N THR A 161 3.98 -13.67 4.42
CA THR A 161 4.97 -14.70 4.07
C THR A 161 4.67 -15.31 2.70
N HIS A 162 5.64 -15.29 1.79
CA HIS A 162 5.60 -16.08 0.57
C HIS A 162 6.09 -17.50 0.84
N TYR A 163 5.16 -18.40 1.14
CA TYR A 163 5.47 -19.79 1.42
C TYR A 163 5.92 -20.54 0.15
N ARG A 164 6.92 -21.40 0.30
CA ARG A 164 7.42 -22.27 -0.77
C ARG A 164 7.47 -23.72 -0.31
N ALA A 165 7.19 -24.66 -1.19
CA ALA A 165 7.12 -26.08 -0.89
C ALA A 165 8.40 -26.63 -0.25
N GLY A 166 9.57 -26.15 -0.68
CA GLY A 166 10.88 -26.59 -0.18
C GLY A 166 11.23 -26.10 1.23
N THR A 167 10.60 -25.01 1.69
CA THR A 167 10.91 -24.34 2.97
C THR A 167 9.71 -24.23 3.90
N LEU A 168 8.56 -24.79 3.52
CA LEU A 168 7.27 -24.61 4.18
C LEU A 168 7.32 -24.88 5.69
N ALA A 169 7.92 -26.00 6.11
CA ALA A 169 8.00 -26.38 7.52
C ALA A 169 8.77 -25.34 8.37
N ALA A 170 9.92 -24.87 7.87
CA ALA A 170 10.74 -23.88 8.56
C ALA A 170 10.04 -22.52 8.64
N GLN A 171 9.40 -22.09 7.53
CA GLN A 171 8.64 -20.84 7.47
C GLN A 171 7.47 -20.85 8.45
N VAL A 172 6.68 -21.93 8.48
CA VAL A 172 5.56 -22.07 9.42
C VAL A 172 6.02 -22.10 10.87
N GLY A 173 7.14 -22.77 11.16
CA GLY A 173 7.73 -22.78 12.50
C GLY A 173 8.11 -21.37 12.98
N ALA A 174 8.72 -20.57 12.10
CA ALA A 174 9.09 -19.18 12.40
C ALA A 174 7.85 -18.30 12.67
N VAL A 175 6.84 -18.35 11.78
CA VAL A 175 5.59 -17.57 11.92
C VAL A 175 4.79 -17.99 13.15
N ALA A 176 4.74 -19.29 13.47
CA ALA A 176 4.03 -19.78 14.64
C ALA A 176 4.70 -19.38 15.97
N ALA A 177 6.04 -19.26 15.97
CA ALA A 177 6.85 -18.85 17.11
C ALA A 177 6.81 -17.33 17.35
N ASP A 178 6.70 -16.53 16.28
CA ASP A 178 6.60 -15.08 16.40
C ASP A 178 5.19 -14.64 16.84
N GLY A 179 5.06 -14.39 18.15
CA GLY A 179 3.82 -13.91 18.77
C GLY A 179 3.41 -12.48 18.38
N SER A 180 4.17 -11.81 17.51
CA SER A 180 3.95 -10.45 17.01
C SER A 180 3.07 -10.44 15.76
N ALA A 181 3.20 -11.45 14.88
CA ALA A 181 2.28 -11.74 13.78
C ALA A 181 0.84 -12.03 14.26
N LYS A 182 0.69 -12.34 15.56
CA LYS A 182 -0.60 -12.59 16.24
C LYS A 182 -1.29 -11.33 16.79
N ARG A 183 -0.64 -10.16 16.81
CA ARG A 183 -1.13 -8.98 17.56
C ARG A 183 -1.33 -7.69 16.76
N GLY A 184 -0.79 -7.59 15.54
CA GLY A 184 -0.90 -6.38 14.72
C GLY A 184 -2.02 -6.37 13.68
N LEU A 185 -2.45 -7.55 13.19
CA LEU A 185 -3.35 -7.71 12.03
C LEU A 185 -4.38 -8.83 12.20
N SER A 186 -4.53 -9.37 13.43
CA SER A 186 -5.44 -10.47 13.75
C SER A 186 -6.89 -10.08 13.48
N ALA A 187 -7.46 -10.67 12.43
CA ALA A 187 -8.86 -10.51 12.09
C ALA A 187 -9.63 -11.76 12.53
N SER A 188 -10.87 -11.54 12.99
CA SER A 188 -11.81 -12.64 13.19
C SER A 188 -12.03 -13.36 11.85
N PRO A 189 -11.96 -14.70 11.81
CA PRO A 189 -12.20 -15.45 10.58
C PRO A 189 -13.62 -15.21 10.08
N ASP A 190 -13.77 -14.99 8.78
CA ASP A 190 -15.08 -15.03 8.13
C ASP A 190 -15.71 -16.43 8.22
N ALA A 191 -16.99 -16.53 7.88
CA ALA A 191 -17.73 -17.79 8.03
C ALA A 191 -17.17 -18.93 7.16
N ARG A 192 -16.74 -18.62 5.92
CA ARG A 192 -16.24 -19.61 4.99
C ARG A 192 -14.91 -20.19 5.47
N LEU A 193 -13.99 -19.30 5.87
CA LEU A 193 -12.68 -19.70 6.37
C LEU A 193 -12.82 -20.53 7.66
N ARG A 194 -13.73 -20.15 8.54
CA ARG A 194 -14.00 -20.91 9.78
C ARG A 194 -14.41 -22.33 9.49
N GLU A 195 -15.35 -22.51 8.58
CA GLU A 195 -15.83 -23.83 8.14
C GLU A 195 -14.73 -24.65 7.45
N CYS A 196 -13.94 -24.01 6.59
CA CYS A 196 -12.76 -24.62 5.98
C CYS A 196 -11.78 -25.15 7.04
N VAL A 197 -11.34 -24.28 7.96
CA VAL A 197 -10.33 -24.64 8.97
C VAL A 197 -10.85 -25.79 9.83
N LEU A 198 -12.09 -25.71 10.33
CA LEU A 198 -12.70 -26.77 11.13
C LEU A 198 -12.82 -28.09 10.35
N GLY A 199 -13.15 -28.04 9.06
CA GLY A 199 -13.18 -29.21 8.19
C GLY A 199 -11.80 -29.86 8.00
N VAL A 200 -10.74 -29.06 7.88
CA VAL A 200 -9.36 -29.53 7.66
C VAL A 200 -8.73 -30.07 8.94
N VAL A 201 -8.89 -29.38 10.06
CA VAL A 201 -8.20 -29.72 11.32
C VAL A 201 -8.97 -30.74 12.17
N GLY A 202 -10.28 -30.85 11.97
CA GLY A 202 -11.18 -31.64 12.80
C GLY A 202 -11.32 -31.02 14.20
N GLU A 203 -11.19 -31.84 15.24
CA GLU A 203 -11.28 -31.39 16.64
C GLU A 203 -10.00 -30.72 17.17
N ARG A 204 -8.92 -30.69 16.38
CA ARG A 204 -7.63 -30.15 16.81
C ARG A 204 -7.62 -28.63 16.76
N LYS A 205 -7.12 -27.99 17.82
CA LYS A 205 -7.00 -26.54 17.88
C LYS A 205 -5.87 -26.02 16.97
N PRO A 206 -6.15 -25.10 16.03
CA PRO A 206 -5.11 -24.41 15.27
C PRO A 206 -4.17 -23.65 16.18
N VAL A 207 -2.87 -23.76 15.91
CA VAL A 207 -1.83 -22.92 16.52
C VAL A 207 -1.42 -21.76 15.61
N LEU A 208 -1.71 -21.89 14.32
CA LEU A 208 -1.55 -20.88 13.28
C LEU A 208 -2.65 -21.07 12.23
N VAL A 209 -3.27 -19.96 11.83
CA VAL A 209 -4.04 -19.83 10.59
C VAL A 209 -3.57 -18.53 9.94
N ASP A 210 -2.97 -18.62 8.76
CA ASP A 210 -2.30 -17.49 8.11
C ASP A 210 -2.77 -17.35 6.66
N GLN A 211 -3.26 -16.16 6.30
CA GLN A 211 -3.60 -15.81 4.93
C GLN A 211 -2.42 -15.10 4.28
N ALA A 212 -1.80 -15.75 3.30
CA ALA A 212 -0.60 -15.28 2.61
C ALA A 212 -0.50 -15.91 1.21
N ASP A 213 0.70 -16.03 0.65
CA ASP A 213 0.92 -16.69 -0.64
C ASP A 213 1.61 -18.04 -0.48
N TYR A 214 1.28 -18.99 -1.35
CA TYR A 214 2.00 -20.25 -1.52
C TYR A 214 2.32 -20.45 -3.00
N GLU A 215 3.60 -20.62 -3.32
CA GLU A 215 4.08 -20.76 -4.72
C GLU A 215 3.58 -19.63 -5.64
N GLY A 216 3.49 -18.41 -5.10
CA GLY A 216 3.07 -17.21 -5.84
C GLY A 216 1.55 -17.07 -6.05
N GLY A 217 0.73 -17.95 -5.49
CA GLY A 217 -0.72 -17.82 -5.48
C GLY A 217 -1.28 -17.61 -4.06
N PRO A 218 -2.44 -16.94 -3.91
CA PRO A 218 -3.06 -16.73 -2.60
C PRO A 218 -3.43 -18.08 -1.96
N ALA A 219 -3.13 -18.23 -0.67
CA ALA A 219 -3.41 -19.46 0.08
C ALA A 219 -3.65 -19.18 1.57
N THR A 220 -4.26 -20.16 2.24
CA THR A 220 -4.31 -20.18 3.71
C THR A 220 -3.42 -21.32 4.22
N VAL A 221 -2.49 -21.00 5.12
CA VAL A 221 -1.63 -21.96 5.80
C VAL A 221 -2.18 -22.22 7.20
N ILE A 222 -2.45 -23.48 7.50
CA ILE A 222 -3.05 -23.94 8.75
C ILE A 222 -2.06 -24.86 9.43
N ALA A 223 -1.73 -24.61 10.69
CA ALA A 223 -0.90 -25.50 11.49
C ALA A 223 -1.58 -25.89 12.80
N VAL A 224 -1.47 -27.16 13.15
CA VAL A 224 -1.86 -27.72 14.45
C VAL A 224 -0.66 -28.43 15.06
N ARG A 225 -0.71 -28.70 16.37
CA ARG A 225 0.28 -29.60 16.99
C ARG A 225 0.14 -31.00 16.38
N GLY A 226 1.26 -31.54 15.92
CA GLY A 226 1.35 -32.90 15.40
C GLY A 226 1.30 -33.93 16.53
N ASP A 227 1.35 -35.21 16.14
CA ASP A 227 1.29 -36.34 17.08
C ASP A 227 2.60 -36.53 17.84
N GLN A 228 3.71 -36.06 17.24
CA GLN A 228 5.03 -36.05 17.89
C GLN A 228 5.25 -34.76 18.68
N THR A 229 5.86 -34.89 19.86
CA THR A 229 6.15 -33.76 20.74
C THR A 229 7.01 -32.71 20.02
N GLY A 230 6.52 -31.47 19.99
CA GLY A 230 7.22 -30.35 19.37
C GLY A 230 7.09 -30.27 17.85
N LYS A 231 6.37 -31.20 17.21
CA LYS A 231 6.13 -31.21 15.76
C LYS A 231 4.79 -30.58 15.40
N LEU A 232 4.69 -30.07 14.17
CA LEU A 232 3.46 -29.49 13.62
C LEU A 232 2.90 -30.34 12.48
N THR A 233 1.58 -30.43 12.37
CA THR A 233 0.95 -30.82 11.11
C THR A 233 0.48 -29.57 10.40
N VAL A 234 0.86 -29.44 9.14
CA VAL A 234 0.66 -28.24 8.32
C VAL A 234 -0.18 -28.59 7.09
N TRP A 235 -1.16 -27.75 6.78
CA TRP A 235 -1.90 -27.76 5.52
C TRP A 235 -1.75 -26.42 4.82
N VAL A 236 -1.70 -26.45 3.50
CA VAL A 236 -1.89 -25.30 2.63
C VAL A 236 -3.17 -25.55 1.85
N VAL A 237 -4.11 -24.61 1.92
CA VAL A 237 -5.38 -24.68 1.21
C VAL A 237 -5.54 -23.47 0.29
N GLY A 238 -6.21 -23.68 -0.84
CA GLY A 238 -6.52 -22.61 -1.79
C GLY A 238 -7.58 -21.63 -1.28
N PRO A 239 -7.78 -20.49 -1.97
CA PRO A 239 -8.73 -19.44 -1.58
C PRO A 239 -10.20 -19.91 -1.58
N GLU A 240 -10.52 -20.95 -2.35
CA GLU A 240 -11.83 -21.59 -2.45
C GLU A 240 -12.16 -22.57 -1.31
N CYS A 241 -11.27 -22.71 -0.33
CA CYS A 241 -11.49 -23.64 0.78
C CYS A 241 -12.78 -23.33 1.53
N SER A 242 -13.55 -24.38 1.80
CA SER A 242 -14.84 -24.38 2.51
C SER A 242 -15.06 -25.74 3.20
N ALA A 243 -16.12 -25.88 4.00
CA ALA A 243 -16.47 -27.17 4.61
C ALA A 243 -16.73 -28.28 3.57
N ALA A 244 -17.33 -27.93 2.42
CA ALA A 244 -17.66 -28.89 1.37
C ALA A 244 -16.49 -29.19 0.43
N ASN A 245 -15.53 -28.28 0.31
CA ASN A 245 -14.36 -28.44 -0.53
C ASN A 245 -13.15 -27.82 0.15
N GLN A 246 -12.28 -28.67 0.70
CA GLN A 246 -11.10 -28.22 1.45
C GLN A 246 -9.95 -27.76 0.56
N HIS A 247 -9.97 -28.08 -0.74
CA HIS A 247 -8.92 -27.76 -1.72
C HIS A 247 -7.49 -27.73 -1.16
N VAL A 248 -7.03 -28.88 -0.63
CA VAL A 248 -5.72 -29.00 0.00
C VAL A 248 -4.63 -29.07 -1.08
N LEU A 249 -3.81 -28.03 -1.15
CA LEU A 249 -2.67 -27.91 -2.07
C LEU A 249 -1.44 -28.68 -1.56
N LYS A 250 -1.22 -28.67 -0.24
CA LYS A 250 -0.10 -29.37 0.40
C LYS A 250 -0.44 -29.78 1.82
N LYS A 251 0.08 -30.93 2.25
CA LYS A 251 0.05 -31.38 3.65
C LYS A 251 1.43 -31.88 4.06
N ILE A 252 1.88 -31.52 5.26
CA ILE A 252 3.08 -32.06 5.90
C ILE A 252 2.69 -32.53 7.30
N ASP A 253 2.93 -33.81 7.58
CA ASP A 253 2.73 -34.39 8.90
C ASP A 253 4.03 -34.36 9.71
N ASN A 254 3.95 -33.93 10.97
CA ASN A 254 5.07 -33.86 11.90
C ASN A 254 6.30 -33.06 11.40
N ALA A 255 6.05 -31.90 10.79
CA ALA A 255 7.04 -30.87 10.45
C ALA A 255 7.85 -30.43 11.67
#